data_AF-A0A9D1M7H5-F1
#
_entry.id   AF-A0A9D1M7H5-F1
#
_cell.length_a   1.000
_cell.length_b   1.000
_cell.length_c   1.000
_cell.angle_alpha   90.00
_cell.angle_beta   90.00
_cell.angle_gamma   90.00
#
_symmetry.space_group_name_H-M   'P 1'
#
loop_
_entity.id
_entity.type
_entity.pdbx_description
1 polymer ?
#
loop_
_entity_poly.entity_id
_entity_poly.type
_entity_poly.pdbx_seq_one_letter_code
_entity_poly.pdbx_strand_id
1 'polypeptide(L)'
;CMADNTPIDVDLPDAVKSWNEEYAYPHLRICTATEMMQAFEKYADQIPSLQGDYTEYWTDGLGSSAEKTGESREVKERLVQAEILWSILQPDKEEPGDLIGEAWRNIILSTEHTWAYMAPAQQPISDNILKTKLGYFDKAKELTDQVMNMAYKQIEDTSSDIVTVFNTNTWEQSGLVTLSKEIADTYQSLQDADGKEVICQKLSSGELVFMAENVPALGCKTFKLRKEALPNRSWKSSGTTLNNGIVKVTVDPTTGDVINLVYKGEEFVDAESLSALNSFRYLEGGNNSARALKDTEIQVSVGEQDELVNSLIVTSKAKGCNSLKREIRLTKGSACVEFNNVVDKQAIVEKEGIHFGFAFDIPQGIVRVNIPWGVMELEKDQLKAGNRNWIALQRWLNISNENKGITWCSMNACTFESGDMTANIIGGAAGSPKWIRQIQPSSVIYSWALNNHWHTNFRLSQDGKINFKYRVLPHTGAYDVVRSHRFAMEQYRPLVAVQTRKEFKPKNPFSIDGSDKIVLSNYQIQDNGKSNTIRLLSLSENDEEVSLLWAKKQPKSITYVDNGEKIKLPKKETRITVPAKGIRTLQIEW
;
A
#
# COMPACT_ATOMS: atom_id res chain seq x y z
N CYS A 1 7.43 36.05 -15.50
CA CYS A 1 7.03 35.07 -14.46
C CYS A 1 7.00 33.74 -15.17
N MET A 2 7.96 32.85 -14.89
CA MET A 2 7.93 31.52 -15.46
C MET A 2 6.80 30.75 -14.76
N ALA A 3 5.81 30.33 -15.53
CA ALA A 3 4.73 29.46 -15.09
C ALA A 3 4.88 28.07 -15.74
N ASP A 4 4.05 27.12 -15.35
CA ASP A 4 4.07 25.77 -15.92
C ASP A 4 3.97 25.82 -17.45
N ASN A 5 4.85 25.07 -18.14
CA ASN A 5 4.88 24.96 -19.60
C ASN A 5 5.10 26.29 -20.36
N THR A 6 5.72 27.30 -19.72
CA THR A 6 6.08 28.56 -20.38
C THR A 6 7.38 28.44 -21.19
N PRO A 7 7.47 29.07 -22.38
CA PRO A 7 8.74 29.21 -23.10
C PRO A 7 9.80 29.93 -22.26
N ILE A 8 11.06 29.74 -22.62
CA ILE A 8 12.17 30.50 -22.03
C ILE A 8 11.99 31.99 -22.35
N ASP A 9 12.02 32.85 -21.33
CA ASP A 9 11.96 34.31 -21.47
C ASP A 9 13.26 34.84 -22.10
N VAL A 10 13.29 34.97 -23.43
CA VAL A 10 14.47 35.44 -24.18
C VAL A 10 14.88 36.88 -23.83
N ASP A 11 13.93 37.69 -23.37
CA ASP A 11 14.14 39.12 -23.04
C ASP A 11 14.58 39.33 -21.58
N LEU A 12 14.67 38.27 -20.76
CA LEU A 12 15.04 38.37 -19.34
C LEU A 12 16.40 39.08 -19.11
N PRO A 13 17.47 38.81 -19.89
CA PRO A 13 18.74 39.54 -19.75
C PRO A 13 18.61 41.04 -19.98
N ASP A 14 17.85 41.46 -21.00
CA ASP A 14 17.66 42.87 -21.32
C ASP A 14 16.82 43.58 -20.26
N ALA A 15 15.78 42.92 -19.74
CA ALA A 15 14.99 43.44 -18.63
C ALA A 15 15.84 43.66 -17.36
N VAL A 16 16.70 42.68 -17.02
CA VAL A 16 17.62 42.79 -15.88
C VAL A 16 18.63 43.91 -16.10
N LYS A 17 19.19 44.04 -17.31
CA LYS A 17 20.11 45.12 -17.66
C LYS A 17 19.44 46.49 -17.55
N SER A 18 18.28 46.66 -18.19
CA SER A 18 17.52 47.92 -18.17
C SER A 18 17.19 48.34 -16.75
N TRP A 19 16.75 47.40 -15.90
CA TRP A 19 16.49 47.69 -14.48
C TRP A 19 17.74 48.19 -13.75
N ASN A 20 18.86 47.50 -13.93
CA ASN A 20 20.12 47.85 -13.28
C ASN A 20 20.74 49.17 -13.79
N GLU A 21 20.42 49.58 -15.01
CA GLU A 21 20.82 50.87 -15.59
C GLU A 21 19.90 52.02 -15.11
N GLU A 22 18.60 51.74 -14.92
CA GLU A 22 17.60 52.74 -14.52
C GLU A 22 17.57 52.98 -13.00
N TYR A 23 17.65 51.92 -12.19
CA TYR A 23 17.51 51.97 -10.73
C TYR A 23 18.85 51.76 -10.03
N ALA A 24 19.11 52.57 -9.00
CA ALA A 24 20.29 52.38 -8.15
C ALA A 24 20.23 51.07 -7.35
N TYR A 25 19.05 50.69 -6.83
CA TYR A 25 18.83 49.44 -6.09
C TYR A 25 17.35 48.99 -6.13
N PRO A 26 17.08 47.66 -5.96
CA PRO A 26 18.05 46.57 -5.87
C PRO A 26 18.71 46.25 -7.21
N HIS A 27 19.97 45.79 -7.19
CA HIS A 27 20.60 45.22 -8.38
C HIS A 27 20.12 43.79 -8.60
N LEU A 28 19.55 43.52 -9.77
CA LEU A 28 19.08 42.22 -10.18
C LEU A 28 20.22 41.39 -10.78
N ARG A 29 20.26 40.10 -10.44
CA ARG A 29 21.20 39.12 -11.01
C ARG A 29 20.43 37.88 -11.44
N ILE A 30 20.65 37.46 -12.68
CA ILE A 30 20.23 36.13 -13.15
C ILE A 30 21.13 35.10 -12.48
N CYS A 31 20.55 34.14 -11.78
CA CYS A 31 21.29 33.12 -11.05
C CYS A 31 20.60 31.75 -11.14
N THR A 32 21.39 30.71 -10.90
CA THR A 32 20.91 29.34 -10.74
C THR A 32 20.36 29.12 -9.33
N ALA A 33 19.56 28.07 -9.16
CA ALA A 33 19.12 27.64 -7.83
C ALA A 33 20.31 27.36 -6.88
N THR A 34 21.41 26.81 -7.40
CA THR A 34 22.63 26.54 -6.62
C THR A 34 23.26 27.82 -6.10
N GLU A 35 23.46 28.83 -6.95
CA GLU A 35 24.01 30.12 -6.53
C GLU A 35 23.10 30.83 -5.52
N MET A 36 21.77 30.72 -5.70
CA MET A 36 20.81 31.24 -4.75
C MET A 36 20.95 30.56 -3.38
N MET A 37 21.02 29.22 -3.33
CA MET A 37 21.20 28.47 -2.07
C MET A 37 22.53 28.81 -1.39
N GLN A 38 23.63 28.92 -2.15
CA GLN A 38 24.93 29.36 -1.64
C GLN A 38 24.87 30.76 -1.02
N ALA A 39 24.11 31.68 -1.62
CA ALA A 39 23.93 33.02 -1.06
C ALA A 39 23.19 33.01 0.29
N PHE A 40 22.37 31.98 0.55
CA PHE A 40 21.67 31.78 1.82
C PHE A 40 22.51 31.09 2.90
N GLU A 41 23.59 30.36 2.54
CA GLU A 41 24.42 29.62 3.50
C GLU A 41 24.96 30.49 4.64
N LYS A 42 25.34 31.75 4.35
CA LYS A 42 25.79 32.71 5.37
C LYS A 42 24.71 33.10 6.40
N TYR A 43 23.45 32.77 6.13
CA TYR A 43 22.32 32.98 7.02
C TYR A 43 21.81 31.67 7.63
N ALA A 44 22.53 30.55 7.49
CA ALA A 44 22.08 29.24 7.99
C ALA A 44 21.61 29.28 9.44
N ASP A 45 22.33 29.98 10.32
CA ASP A 45 21.99 30.12 11.75
C ASP A 45 20.77 31.01 12.03
N GLN A 46 20.23 31.69 11.02
CA GLN A 46 19.08 32.60 11.11
C GLN A 46 17.81 32.01 10.47
N ILE A 47 17.93 30.93 9.70
CA ILE A 47 16.79 30.31 9.02
C ILE A 47 16.06 29.41 10.03
N PRO A 48 14.73 29.62 10.24
CA PRO A 48 13.98 28.80 11.17
C PRO A 48 13.89 27.35 10.68
N SER A 49 14.11 26.40 11.59
CA SER A 49 13.92 24.98 11.33
C SER A 49 12.55 24.53 11.81
N LEU A 50 11.87 23.72 10.99
CA LEU A 50 10.58 23.10 11.31
C LEU A 50 10.72 21.58 11.21
N GLN A 51 10.02 20.87 12.10
CA GLN A 51 9.99 19.40 12.12
C GLN A 51 8.55 18.93 12.13
N GLY A 52 8.22 17.98 11.26
CA GLY A 52 6.88 17.41 11.11
C GLY A 52 6.55 17.14 9.65
N ASP A 53 5.38 16.54 9.42
CA ASP A 53 4.84 16.32 8.08
C ASP A 53 4.08 17.57 7.62
N TYR A 54 4.27 18.00 6.38
CA TYR A 54 3.57 19.15 5.83
C TYR A 54 2.13 18.81 5.41
N THR A 55 1.78 17.52 5.34
CA THR A 55 0.53 16.96 4.83
C THR A 55 0.03 17.70 3.60
N GLU A 56 0.52 17.27 2.44
CA GLU A 56 0.29 17.97 1.17
C GLU A 56 -1.21 18.08 0.82
N TYR A 57 -1.61 19.20 0.22
CA TYR A 57 -3.00 19.47 -0.15
C TYR A 57 -3.33 19.11 -1.60
N TRP A 58 -2.39 19.12 -2.54
CA TRP A 58 -2.60 18.66 -3.92
C TRP A 58 -2.75 17.13 -4.07
N THR A 59 -2.85 16.39 -2.96
CA THR A 59 -3.14 14.96 -2.99
C THR A 59 -4.63 14.65 -3.24
N ASP A 60 -5.50 15.66 -3.33
CA ASP A 60 -6.93 15.48 -3.60
C ASP A 60 -7.18 14.86 -4.99
N GLY A 61 -6.39 15.25 -5.99
CA GLY A 61 -6.50 14.76 -7.35
C GLY A 61 -6.16 13.27 -7.53
N LEU A 62 -5.50 12.62 -6.55
CA LEU A 62 -5.16 11.18 -6.61
C LEU A 62 -6.40 10.28 -6.73
N GLY A 63 -7.54 10.74 -6.21
CA GLY A 63 -8.83 10.05 -6.30
C GLY A 63 -9.55 10.19 -7.65
N SER A 64 -9.07 11.04 -8.56
CA SER A 64 -9.68 11.26 -9.90
C SER A 64 -9.54 10.10 -10.88
N SER A 65 -8.67 9.16 -10.57
CA SER A 65 -8.55 7.91 -11.29
C SER A 65 -8.06 6.83 -10.32
N ALA A 66 -8.93 6.56 -9.36
CA ALA A 66 -8.66 5.73 -8.19
C ALA A 66 -8.25 4.30 -8.55
N GLU A 67 -8.78 3.75 -9.65
CA GLU A 67 -8.38 2.42 -10.15
C GLU A 67 -6.87 2.36 -10.39
N LYS A 68 -6.33 3.31 -11.16
CA LYS A 68 -4.92 3.33 -11.58
C LYS A 68 -3.99 3.73 -10.44
N THR A 69 -4.40 4.71 -9.64
CA THR A 69 -3.68 5.07 -8.40
C THR A 69 -3.57 3.86 -7.47
N GLY A 70 -4.69 3.15 -7.28
CA GLY A 70 -4.75 1.94 -6.46
C GLY A 70 -3.90 0.79 -7.00
N GLU A 71 -3.96 0.54 -8.31
CA GLU A 71 -3.16 -0.47 -9.00
C GLU A 71 -1.65 -0.20 -8.83
N SER A 72 -1.20 1.05 -9.01
CA SER A 72 0.21 1.43 -8.89
C SER A 72 0.79 1.15 -7.50
N ARG A 73 -0.03 1.29 -6.44
CA ARG A 73 0.39 0.97 -5.06
C ARG A 73 0.75 -0.50 -4.91
N GLU A 74 -0.05 -1.39 -5.49
CA GLU A 74 0.20 -2.84 -5.48
C GLU A 74 1.38 -3.19 -6.41
N VAL A 75 1.41 -2.66 -7.64
CA VAL A 75 2.46 -2.94 -8.64
C VAL A 75 3.85 -2.58 -8.12
N LYS A 76 4.01 -1.43 -7.47
CA LYS A 76 5.29 -1.02 -6.89
C LYS A 76 5.85 -2.01 -5.87
N GLU A 77 4.99 -2.53 -4.98
CA GLU A 77 5.43 -3.49 -3.97
C GLU A 77 5.70 -4.87 -4.57
N ARG A 78 4.96 -5.26 -5.62
CA ARG A 78 5.21 -6.48 -6.39
C ARG A 78 6.53 -6.43 -7.15
N LEU A 79 6.96 -5.27 -7.66
CA LEU A 79 8.26 -5.13 -8.30
C LEU A 79 9.40 -5.32 -7.28
N VAL A 80 9.33 -4.67 -6.12
CA VAL A 80 10.30 -4.90 -5.04
C VAL A 80 10.30 -6.37 -4.59
N GLN A 81 9.12 -6.99 -4.51
CA GLN A 81 9.01 -8.41 -4.20
C GLN A 81 9.68 -9.29 -5.26
N ALA A 82 9.54 -8.96 -6.54
CA ALA A 82 10.16 -9.69 -7.64
C ALA A 82 11.70 -9.59 -7.62
N GLU A 83 12.26 -8.41 -7.29
CA GLU A 83 13.71 -8.21 -7.07
C GLU A 83 14.23 -9.10 -5.92
N ILE A 84 13.54 -9.08 -4.77
CA ILE A 84 13.89 -9.93 -3.63
C ILE A 84 13.78 -11.42 -4.00
N LEU A 85 12.70 -11.82 -4.68
CA LEU A 85 12.48 -13.20 -5.11
C LEU A 85 13.57 -13.67 -6.10
N TRP A 86 13.96 -12.80 -7.04
CA TRP A 86 15.08 -13.07 -7.94
C TRP A 86 16.36 -13.31 -7.14
N SER A 87 16.66 -12.42 -6.20
CA SER A 87 17.88 -12.49 -5.40
C SER A 87 17.99 -13.74 -4.52
N ILE A 88 16.87 -14.30 -4.04
CA ILE A 88 16.87 -15.56 -3.29
C ILE A 88 16.93 -16.81 -4.21
N LEU A 89 16.30 -16.76 -5.38
CA LEU A 89 16.22 -17.93 -6.28
C LEU A 89 17.40 -18.05 -7.25
N GLN A 90 17.97 -16.92 -7.67
CA GLN A 90 19.00 -16.83 -8.70
C GLN A 90 20.23 -16.03 -8.24
N PRO A 91 20.86 -16.37 -7.09
CA PRO A 91 21.94 -15.56 -6.49
C PRO A 91 23.23 -15.50 -7.32
N ASP A 92 23.36 -16.36 -8.34
CA ASP A 92 24.53 -16.48 -9.21
C ASP A 92 24.28 -15.94 -10.63
N LYS A 93 23.17 -15.21 -10.85
CA LYS A 93 22.78 -14.67 -12.16
C LYS A 93 22.45 -13.19 -12.07
N GLU A 94 22.85 -12.45 -13.11
CA GLU A 94 22.50 -11.04 -13.26
C GLU A 94 20.98 -10.86 -13.26
N GLU A 95 20.51 -9.83 -12.55
CA GLU A 95 19.13 -9.38 -12.66
C GLU A 95 18.83 -8.81 -14.05
N PRO A 96 17.57 -8.85 -14.51
CA PRO A 96 17.18 -8.18 -15.75
C PRO A 96 17.10 -6.66 -15.53
N GLY A 97 18.26 -6.02 -15.29
CA GLY A 97 18.39 -4.62 -14.86
C GLY A 97 17.70 -3.62 -15.78
N ASP A 98 17.79 -3.81 -17.10
CA ASP A 98 17.11 -2.94 -18.07
C ASP A 98 15.57 -3.00 -17.94
N LEU A 99 15.01 -4.22 -17.73
CA LEU A 99 13.56 -4.39 -17.54
C LEU A 99 13.10 -3.81 -16.21
N ILE A 100 13.87 -4.03 -15.14
CA ILE A 100 13.59 -3.49 -13.81
C ILE A 100 13.66 -1.95 -13.84
N GLY A 101 14.69 -1.39 -14.49
CA GLY A 101 14.87 0.04 -14.67
C GLY A 101 13.71 0.68 -15.44
N GLU A 102 13.28 0.05 -16.54
CA GLU A 102 12.12 0.53 -17.30
C GLU A 102 10.81 0.38 -16.50
N ALA A 103 10.65 -0.68 -15.71
CA ALA A 103 9.49 -0.83 -14.82
C ALA A 103 9.43 0.31 -13.79
N TRP A 104 10.55 0.61 -13.11
CA TRP A 104 10.66 1.73 -12.18
C TRP A 104 10.42 3.08 -12.87
N ARG A 105 10.96 3.28 -14.08
CA ARG A 105 10.70 4.48 -14.87
C ARG A 105 9.21 4.68 -15.14
N ASN A 106 8.50 3.62 -15.53
CA ASN A 106 7.04 3.68 -15.77
C ASN A 106 6.26 3.89 -14.46
N ILE A 107 6.67 3.32 -13.34
CA ILE A 107 6.09 3.61 -12.01
C ILE A 107 6.25 5.09 -11.65
N ILE A 108 7.42 5.68 -11.89
CA ILE A 108 7.69 7.09 -11.60
C ILE A 108 6.85 7.99 -12.52
N LEU A 109 6.83 7.73 -13.83
CA LEU A 109 6.09 8.54 -14.80
C LEU A 109 4.56 8.44 -14.61
N SER A 110 4.06 7.26 -14.26
CA SER A 110 2.64 7.07 -13.93
C SER A 110 2.23 7.80 -12.65
N THR A 111 3.14 8.02 -11.70
CA THR A 111 2.85 8.69 -10.42
C THR A 111 3.31 10.15 -10.34
N GLU A 112 3.78 10.73 -11.44
CA GLU A 112 3.92 12.18 -11.60
C GLU A 112 2.57 12.87 -11.25
N HIS A 113 2.62 14.05 -10.62
CA HIS A 113 1.47 14.59 -9.88
C HIS A 113 0.25 14.98 -10.75
N THR A 114 0.41 15.17 -12.06
CA THR A 114 -0.68 15.56 -12.99
C THR A 114 -1.11 14.42 -13.91
N TRP A 115 -2.35 14.48 -14.40
CA TRP A 115 -2.98 13.41 -15.19
C TRP A 115 -3.41 13.82 -16.59
N ALA A 116 -3.86 15.06 -16.74
CA ALA A 116 -4.47 15.61 -17.94
C ALA A 116 -3.90 17.01 -18.26
N TYR A 117 -4.37 17.62 -19.34
CA TYR A 117 -4.04 19.00 -19.70
C TYR A 117 -4.65 20.02 -18.71
N MET A 118 -4.10 21.25 -18.67
CA MET A 118 -4.56 22.32 -17.77
C MET A 118 -6.02 22.70 -17.98
N ALA A 119 -6.51 22.51 -19.19
CA ALA A 119 -7.92 22.56 -19.52
C ALA A 119 -8.40 21.14 -19.88
N PRO A 120 -8.71 20.28 -18.89
CA PRO A 120 -8.97 18.85 -19.12
C PRO A 120 -10.24 18.58 -19.95
N ALA A 121 -11.06 19.61 -20.21
CA ALA A 121 -12.19 19.54 -21.12
C ALA A 121 -11.81 19.73 -22.61
N GLN A 122 -10.59 20.19 -22.92
CA GLN A 122 -10.15 20.45 -24.29
C GLN A 122 -9.65 19.17 -24.95
N GLN A 123 -10.21 18.85 -26.12
CA GLN A 123 -9.89 17.66 -26.89
C GLN A 123 -9.30 18.01 -28.27
N PRO A 124 -8.45 17.14 -28.87
CA PRO A 124 -8.04 15.82 -28.38
C PRO A 124 -6.83 15.83 -27.42
N ILE A 125 -6.33 17.01 -27.04
CA ILE A 125 -5.09 17.12 -26.26
C ILE A 125 -5.19 16.42 -24.90
N SER A 126 -6.31 16.56 -24.20
CA SER A 126 -6.52 15.93 -22.88
C SER A 126 -6.57 14.41 -23.00
N ASP A 127 -7.27 13.87 -23.99
CA ASP A 127 -7.32 12.42 -24.25
C ASP A 127 -5.94 11.85 -24.61
N ASN A 128 -5.16 12.58 -25.41
CA ASN A 128 -3.80 12.16 -25.78
C ASN A 128 -2.87 12.11 -24.56
N ILE A 129 -2.87 13.17 -23.73
CA ILE A 129 -2.06 13.22 -22.50
C ILE A 129 -2.50 12.12 -21.54
N LEU A 130 -3.80 11.98 -21.31
CA LEU A 130 -4.34 10.96 -20.42
C LEU A 130 -3.99 9.56 -20.92
N LYS A 131 -4.12 9.28 -22.22
CA LYS A 131 -3.73 8.00 -22.82
C LYS A 131 -2.25 7.69 -22.58
N THR A 132 -1.36 8.66 -22.79
CA THR A 132 0.07 8.48 -22.50
C THR A 132 0.31 8.20 -21.02
N LYS A 133 -0.33 8.98 -20.14
CA LYS A 133 -0.22 8.80 -18.68
C LYS A 133 -0.68 7.42 -18.24
N LEU A 134 -1.86 7.00 -18.66
CA LEU A 134 -2.44 5.70 -18.35
C LEU A 134 -1.59 4.54 -18.91
N GLY A 135 -1.00 4.73 -20.09
CA GLY A 135 -0.09 3.75 -20.69
C GLY A 135 1.15 3.45 -19.81
N TYR A 136 1.62 4.41 -19.01
CA TYR A 136 2.71 4.16 -18.05
C TYR A 136 2.28 3.22 -16.91
N PHE A 137 1.03 3.29 -16.44
CA PHE A 137 0.52 2.35 -15.43
C PHE A 137 0.47 0.93 -16.00
N ASP A 138 -0.10 0.78 -17.19
CA ASP A 138 -0.23 -0.52 -17.86
C ASP A 138 1.15 -1.14 -18.13
N LYS A 139 2.10 -0.33 -18.60
CA LYS A 139 3.46 -0.79 -18.88
C LYS A 139 4.22 -1.16 -17.61
N ALA A 140 4.09 -0.38 -16.54
CA ALA A 140 4.67 -0.71 -15.24
C ALA A 140 4.18 -2.07 -14.73
N LYS A 141 2.87 -2.33 -14.85
CA LYS A 141 2.29 -3.62 -14.46
C LYS A 141 2.82 -4.77 -15.33
N GLU A 142 2.79 -4.62 -16.65
CA GLU A 142 3.27 -5.63 -17.60
C GLU A 142 4.72 -6.03 -17.29
N LEU A 143 5.61 -5.04 -17.15
CA LEU A 143 7.03 -5.28 -16.87
C LEU A 143 7.25 -5.90 -15.49
N THR A 144 6.48 -5.47 -14.48
CA THR A 144 6.53 -6.08 -13.13
C THR A 144 6.11 -7.55 -13.16
N ASP A 145 5.02 -7.88 -13.86
CA ASP A 145 4.56 -9.25 -14.04
C ASP A 145 5.61 -10.09 -14.78
N GLN A 146 6.27 -9.51 -15.79
CA GLN A 146 7.37 -10.15 -16.51
C GLN A 146 8.57 -10.45 -15.60
N VAL A 147 9.04 -9.47 -14.81
CA VAL A 147 10.17 -9.65 -13.88
C VAL A 147 9.85 -10.72 -12.83
N MET A 148 8.64 -10.69 -12.25
CA MET A 148 8.18 -11.71 -11.31
C MET A 148 8.21 -13.11 -11.91
N ASN A 149 7.66 -13.29 -13.13
CA ASN A 149 7.68 -14.58 -13.82
C ASN A 149 9.12 -15.05 -14.10
N MET A 150 10.01 -14.15 -14.51
CA MET A 150 11.41 -14.49 -14.78
C MET A 150 12.16 -14.91 -13.51
N ALA A 151 11.79 -14.35 -12.34
CA ALA A 151 12.44 -14.66 -11.06
C ALA A 151 12.36 -16.14 -10.69
N TYR A 152 11.23 -16.80 -10.93
CA TYR A 152 11.03 -18.23 -10.61
C TYR A 152 11.03 -19.16 -11.83
N LYS A 153 11.16 -18.64 -13.06
CA LYS A 153 11.01 -19.45 -14.29
C LYS A 153 11.90 -20.69 -14.35
N GLN A 154 13.11 -20.60 -13.80
CA GLN A 154 14.10 -21.68 -13.84
C GLN A 154 13.74 -22.87 -12.94
N ILE A 155 12.92 -22.65 -11.91
CA ILE A 155 12.50 -23.68 -10.96
C ILE A 155 11.10 -24.19 -11.26
N GLU A 156 10.34 -23.48 -12.11
CA GLU A 156 8.99 -23.82 -12.50
C GLU A 156 8.92 -25.13 -13.31
N ASP A 157 7.91 -25.93 -12.99
CA ASP A 157 7.43 -27.07 -13.76
C ASP A 157 5.91 -27.20 -13.53
N THR A 158 5.12 -26.71 -14.48
CA THR A 158 3.66 -26.67 -14.39
C THR A 158 3.01 -28.06 -14.43
N SER A 159 3.76 -29.11 -14.78
CA SER A 159 3.30 -30.50 -14.70
C SER A 159 3.53 -31.14 -13.33
N SER A 160 4.32 -30.49 -12.46
CA SER A 160 4.68 -31.00 -11.15
C SER A 160 3.50 -31.07 -10.20
N ASP A 161 3.47 -32.12 -9.39
CA ASP A 161 2.59 -32.28 -8.23
C ASP A 161 3.17 -31.61 -6.97
N ILE A 162 4.18 -30.76 -7.12
CA ILE A 162 4.82 -30.03 -6.02
C ILE A 162 4.63 -28.54 -6.19
N VAL A 163 4.10 -27.88 -5.15
CA VAL A 163 4.04 -26.42 -5.03
C VAL A 163 4.96 -26.00 -3.90
N THR A 164 5.83 -25.03 -4.18
CA THR A 164 6.66 -24.38 -3.17
C THR A 164 6.17 -22.95 -2.96
N VAL A 165 5.99 -22.58 -1.69
CA VAL A 165 5.51 -21.28 -1.23
C VAL A 165 6.69 -20.51 -0.64
N PHE A 166 7.01 -19.36 -1.22
CA PHE A 166 8.14 -18.51 -0.88
C PHE A 166 7.69 -17.30 -0.07
N ASN A 167 8.49 -16.94 0.93
CA ASN A 167 8.35 -15.75 1.74
C ASN A 167 9.49 -14.78 1.42
N THR A 168 9.15 -13.58 0.96
CA THR A 168 10.11 -12.50 0.63
C THR A 168 10.29 -11.48 1.76
N ASN A 169 9.65 -11.70 2.91
CA ASN A 169 9.79 -10.88 4.10
C ASN A 169 10.89 -11.45 5.01
N THR A 170 11.35 -10.62 5.96
CA THR A 170 12.44 -10.95 6.91
C THR A 170 11.95 -11.49 8.24
N TRP A 171 10.67 -11.88 8.31
CA TRP A 171 10.05 -12.55 9.44
C TRP A 171 9.25 -13.75 8.94
N GLU A 172 8.93 -14.67 9.84
CA GLU A 172 8.04 -15.79 9.54
C GLU A 172 6.64 -15.29 9.20
N GLN A 173 6.05 -15.80 8.11
CA GLN A 173 4.75 -15.39 7.61
C GLN A 173 3.81 -16.59 7.48
N SER A 174 2.58 -16.42 7.96
CA SER A 174 1.45 -17.30 7.64
C SER A 174 0.47 -16.54 6.77
N GLY A 175 -0.04 -17.15 5.69
CA GLY A 175 -0.92 -16.44 4.76
C GLY A 175 -1.75 -17.36 3.88
N LEU A 176 -2.90 -16.84 3.44
CA LEU A 176 -3.74 -17.50 2.44
C LEU A 176 -3.02 -17.47 1.09
N VAL A 177 -2.77 -18.64 0.54
CA VAL A 177 -2.16 -18.84 -0.77
C VAL A 177 -3.25 -19.22 -1.76
N THR A 178 -3.25 -18.57 -2.93
CA THR A 178 -4.17 -18.85 -4.04
C THR A 178 -3.42 -19.55 -5.17
N LEU A 179 -3.90 -20.72 -5.56
CA LEU A 179 -3.46 -21.45 -6.74
C LEU A 179 -4.46 -21.22 -7.88
N SER A 180 -3.93 -21.12 -9.09
CA SER A 180 -4.74 -20.78 -10.26
C SER A 180 -5.81 -21.84 -10.56
N LYS A 181 -6.81 -21.45 -11.35
CA LYS A 181 -7.88 -22.34 -11.78
C LYS A 181 -7.33 -23.55 -12.55
N GLU A 182 -6.30 -23.37 -13.35
CA GLU A 182 -5.65 -24.45 -14.12
C GLU A 182 -5.08 -25.53 -13.21
N ILE A 183 -4.49 -25.13 -12.07
CA ILE A 183 -4.01 -26.07 -11.04
C ILE A 183 -5.21 -26.74 -10.37
N ALA A 184 -6.23 -25.95 -9.97
CA ALA A 184 -7.43 -26.40 -9.27
C ALA A 184 -8.36 -27.31 -10.09
N ASP A 185 -8.20 -27.34 -11.42
CA ASP A 185 -8.92 -28.23 -12.32
C ASP A 185 -8.26 -29.62 -12.40
N THR A 186 -6.97 -29.71 -12.06
CA THR A 186 -6.21 -30.98 -12.03
C THR A 186 -6.08 -31.53 -10.62
N TYR A 187 -5.87 -30.67 -9.64
CA TYR A 187 -5.57 -31.01 -8.26
C TYR A 187 -6.66 -30.43 -7.34
N GLN A 188 -7.12 -31.25 -6.39
CA GLN A 188 -8.27 -30.93 -5.54
C GLN A 188 -7.90 -30.87 -4.04
N SER A 189 -6.70 -31.29 -3.68
CA SER A 189 -6.16 -31.16 -2.32
C SER A 189 -4.64 -31.09 -2.31
N LEU A 190 -4.05 -30.89 -1.12
CA LEU A 190 -2.62 -30.87 -0.93
C LEU A 190 -2.19 -31.32 0.49
N GLN A 191 -0.98 -31.86 0.57
CA GLN A 191 -0.31 -32.26 1.80
C GLN A 191 0.91 -31.37 2.06
N ASP A 192 1.28 -31.19 3.32
CA ASP A 192 2.55 -30.57 3.69
C ASP A 192 3.74 -31.53 3.48
N ALA A 193 4.95 -31.05 3.83
CA ALA A 193 6.18 -31.82 3.68
C ALA A 193 6.23 -33.09 4.54
N ASP A 194 5.45 -33.16 5.63
CA ASP A 194 5.36 -34.32 6.53
C ASP A 194 4.26 -35.30 6.06
N GLY A 195 3.58 -35.01 4.95
CA GLY A 195 2.51 -35.84 4.39
C GLY A 195 1.15 -35.64 5.08
N LYS A 196 1.02 -34.61 5.92
CA LYS A 196 -0.24 -34.27 6.58
C LYS A 196 -1.10 -33.45 5.64
N GLU A 197 -2.40 -33.77 5.60
CA GLU A 197 -3.37 -33.03 4.80
C GLU A 197 -3.50 -31.58 5.27
N VAL A 198 -3.49 -30.66 4.30
CA VAL A 198 -3.70 -29.23 4.53
C VAL A 198 -5.13 -28.87 4.13
N ILE A 199 -5.81 -28.11 5.00
CA ILE A 199 -7.15 -27.62 4.68
C ILE A 199 -7.04 -26.67 3.47
N CYS A 200 -7.79 -27.00 2.42
CA CYS A 200 -7.91 -26.19 1.22
C CYS A 200 -9.36 -26.09 0.76
N GLN A 201 -9.65 -25.09 -0.06
CA GLN A 201 -10.99 -24.82 -0.58
C GLN A 201 -10.90 -24.34 -2.01
N LYS A 202 -11.70 -24.93 -2.91
CA LYS A 202 -11.92 -24.36 -4.25
C LYS A 202 -12.96 -23.25 -4.13
N LEU A 203 -12.56 -22.02 -4.42
CA LEU A 203 -13.44 -20.84 -4.37
C LEU A 203 -14.46 -20.88 -5.51
N SER A 204 -15.52 -20.06 -5.40
CA SER A 204 -16.50 -19.86 -6.47
C SER A 204 -15.90 -19.33 -7.79
N SER A 205 -14.75 -18.65 -7.71
CA SER A 205 -13.95 -18.21 -8.86
C SER A 205 -13.28 -19.37 -9.62
N GLY A 206 -13.16 -20.54 -8.99
CA GLY A 206 -12.46 -21.71 -9.52
C GLY A 206 -11.01 -21.85 -9.05
N GLU A 207 -10.47 -20.88 -8.33
CA GLU A 207 -9.13 -20.94 -7.72
C GLU A 207 -9.12 -21.87 -6.49
N LEU A 208 -7.99 -22.52 -6.21
CA LEU A 208 -7.81 -23.34 -5.01
C LEU A 208 -7.00 -22.57 -3.98
N VAL A 209 -7.56 -22.35 -2.78
CA VAL A 209 -6.88 -21.64 -1.69
C VAL A 209 -6.53 -22.56 -0.53
N PHE A 210 -5.42 -22.27 0.15
CA PHE A 210 -5.01 -22.94 1.38
C PHE A 210 -4.22 -21.99 2.30
N MET A 211 -4.18 -22.27 3.59
CA MET A 211 -3.34 -21.50 4.53
C MET A 211 -1.92 -22.11 4.56
N ALA A 212 -0.92 -21.36 4.10
CA ALA A 212 0.47 -21.74 4.30
C ALA A 212 0.94 -21.18 5.64
N GLU A 213 1.10 -22.05 6.64
CA GLU A 213 1.48 -21.66 7.99
C GLU A 213 3.01 -21.63 8.17
N ASN A 214 3.50 -20.62 8.88
CA ASN A 214 4.86 -20.50 9.40
C ASN A 214 5.93 -20.65 8.30
N VAL A 215 5.78 -19.95 7.18
CA VAL A 215 6.77 -19.94 6.09
C VAL A 215 7.97 -19.08 6.54
N PRO A 216 9.19 -19.66 6.62
CA PRO A 216 10.34 -18.98 7.22
C PRO A 216 10.73 -17.72 6.46
N ALA A 217 11.31 -16.75 7.18
CA ALA A 217 11.86 -15.51 6.62
C ALA A 217 12.83 -15.79 5.46
N LEU A 218 12.66 -15.08 4.34
CA LEU A 218 13.46 -15.25 3.11
C LEU A 218 13.60 -16.72 2.66
N GLY A 219 12.61 -17.54 2.99
CA GLY A 219 12.64 -18.99 2.82
C GLY A 219 11.37 -19.51 2.16
N CYS A 220 11.16 -20.82 2.25
CA CYS A 220 10.00 -21.45 1.64
C CYS A 220 9.52 -22.70 2.39
N LYS A 221 8.30 -23.13 2.06
CA LYS A 221 7.74 -24.44 2.40
C LYS A 221 7.20 -25.13 1.16
N THR A 222 7.27 -26.45 1.14
CA THR A 222 6.85 -27.27 0.01
C THR A 222 5.61 -28.07 0.37
N PHE A 223 4.68 -28.16 -0.58
CA PHE A 223 3.41 -28.86 -0.47
C PHE A 223 3.24 -29.78 -1.67
N LYS A 224 2.62 -30.94 -1.45
CA LYS A 224 2.34 -31.94 -2.48
C LYS A 224 0.88 -31.88 -2.89
N LEU A 225 0.62 -31.52 -4.14
CA LEU A 225 -0.70 -31.51 -4.76
C LEU A 225 -1.22 -32.94 -4.98
N ARG A 226 -2.54 -33.11 -4.82
CA ARG A 226 -3.26 -34.38 -4.94
C ARG A 226 -4.48 -34.21 -5.82
N LYS A 227 -4.78 -35.23 -6.63
CA LYS A 227 -5.94 -35.22 -7.54
C LYS A 227 -7.24 -35.53 -6.80
N GLU A 228 -7.14 -36.25 -5.69
CA GLU A 228 -8.28 -36.62 -4.86
C GLU A 228 -8.75 -35.42 -4.02
N ALA A 229 -10.06 -35.20 -3.92
CA ALA A 229 -10.62 -34.24 -2.98
C ALA A 229 -10.53 -34.77 -1.54
N LEU A 230 -10.36 -33.85 -0.59
CA LEU A 230 -10.58 -34.16 0.82
C LEU A 230 -12.09 -34.23 1.12
N PRO A 231 -12.51 -35.04 2.12
CA PRO A 231 -13.90 -35.06 2.56
C PRO A 231 -14.34 -33.66 2.97
N ASN A 232 -15.42 -33.17 2.35
CA ASN A 232 -15.95 -31.85 2.62
C ASN A 232 -16.46 -31.75 4.07
N ARG A 233 -15.90 -30.83 4.85
CA ARG A 233 -16.34 -30.49 6.20
C ARG A 233 -17.13 -29.18 6.13
N SER A 234 -18.31 -29.25 5.51
CA SER A 234 -19.12 -28.06 5.27
C SER A 234 -19.44 -27.32 6.57
N TRP A 235 -19.04 -26.05 6.65
CA TRP A 235 -19.48 -25.16 7.71
C TRP A 235 -20.81 -24.49 7.30
N LYS A 236 -21.83 -24.57 8.16
CA LYS A 236 -23.08 -23.84 7.95
C LYS A 236 -23.05 -22.54 8.73
N SER A 237 -22.82 -21.42 8.05
CA SER A 237 -23.21 -20.10 8.55
C SER A 237 -24.71 -19.91 8.33
N SER A 238 -25.41 -19.34 9.31
CA SER A 238 -26.79 -18.90 9.15
C SER A 238 -26.90 -17.41 9.47
N GLY A 239 -27.71 -16.69 8.70
CA GLY A 239 -27.95 -15.26 8.88
C GLY A 239 -26.83 -14.37 8.35
N THR A 240 -26.62 -13.23 9.01
CA THR A 240 -25.71 -12.16 8.59
C THR A 240 -24.45 -12.09 9.45
N THR A 241 -24.06 -13.21 10.07
CA THR A 241 -22.90 -13.29 10.96
C THR A 241 -21.86 -14.26 10.41
N LEU A 242 -20.59 -13.83 10.38
CA LEU A 242 -19.43 -14.70 10.15
C LEU A 242 -18.67 -14.89 11.46
N ASN A 243 -18.17 -16.09 11.69
CA ASN A 243 -17.32 -16.42 12.83
C ASN A 243 -16.33 -17.50 12.43
N ASN A 244 -15.03 -17.21 12.54
CA ASN A 244 -13.95 -18.16 12.23
C ASN A 244 -13.27 -18.75 13.48
N GLY A 245 -13.84 -18.52 14.66
CA GLY A 245 -13.30 -18.91 15.96
C GLY A 245 -12.31 -17.91 16.58
N ILE A 246 -11.87 -16.89 15.82
CA ILE A 246 -10.95 -15.85 16.28
C ILE A 246 -11.65 -14.49 16.30
N VAL A 247 -12.36 -14.17 15.22
CA VAL A 247 -13.16 -12.96 15.05
C VAL A 247 -14.58 -13.35 14.68
N LYS A 248 -15.54 -12.58 15.20
CA LYS A 248 -16.94 -12.65 14.80
C LYS A 248 -17.36 -11.29 14.25
N VAL A 249 -17.99 -11.27 13.07
CA VAL A 249 -18.56 -10.06 12.47
C VAL A 249 -20.04 -10.23 12.18
N THR A 250 -20.81 -9.17 12.36
CA THR A 250 -22.25 -9.14 12.02
C THR A 250 -22.52 -8.00 11.06
N VAL A 251 -23.17 -8.31 9.94
CA VAL A 251 -23.68 -7.34 8.96
C VAL A 251 -25.13 -7.01 9.29
N ASP A 252 -25.47 -5.73 9.32
CA ASP A 252 -26.86 -5.30 9.40
C ASP A 252 -27.54 -5.50 8.02
N PRO A 253 -28.61 -6.32 7.91
CA PRO A 253 -29.29 -6.54 6.65
C PRO A 253 -29.97 -5.29 6.08
N THR A 254 -30.22 -4.26 6.91
CA THR A 254 -30.87 -3.02 6.47
C THR A 254 -29.89 -2.06 5.82
N THR A 255 -28.69 -1.89 6.37
CA THR A 255 -27.68 -0.95 5.87
C THR A 255 -26.56 -1.62 5.08
N GLY A 256 -26.35 -2.92 5.28
CA GLY A 256 -25.22 -3.66 4.72
C GLY A 256 -23.88 -3.35 5.39
N ASP A 257 -23.88 -2.56 6.47
CA ASP A 257 -22.69 -2.19 7.22
C ASP A 257 -22.34 -3.28 8.25
N VAL A 258 -21.07 -3.41 8.60
CA VAL A 258 -20.65 -4.30 9.69
C VAL A 258 -20.81 -3.57 11.02
N ILE A 259 -21.81 -4.00 11.81
CA ILE A 259 -22.24 -3.39 13.07
C ILE A 259 -21.60 -4.03 14.32
N ASN A 260 -20.98 -5.20 14.17
CA ASN A 260 -20.19 -5.83 15.22
C ASN A 260 -18.90 -6.41 14.64
N LEU A 261 -17.80 -6.24 15.36
CA LEU A 261 -16.50 -6.85 15.12
C LEU A 261 -15.94 -7.26 16.48
N VAL A 262 -16.23 -8.49 16.87
CA VAL A 262 -15.81 -9.03 18.17
C VAL A 262 -14.53 -9.82 18.02
N TYR A 263 -13.50 -9.42 18.77
CA TYR A 263 -12.21 -10.11 18.83
C TYR A 263 -11.80 -10.31 20.29
N LYS A 264 -11.50 -11.57 20.67
CA LYS A 264 -11.20 -11.95 22.07
C LYS A 264 -12.26 -11.51 23.10
N GLY A 265 -13.52 -11.43 22.69
CA GLY A 265 -14.65 -11.02 23.54
C GLY A 265 -14.88 -9.51 23.64
N GLU A 266 -14.02 -8.69 23.05
CA GLU A 266 -14.15 -7.23 22.99
C GLU A 266 -14.81 -6.79 21.68
N GLU A 267 -15.71 -5.81 21.76
CA GLU A 267 -16.30 -5.13 20.59
C GLU A 267 -15.36 -4.02 20.09
N PHE A 268 -15.34 -3.82 18.78
CA PHE A 268 -14.50 -2.83 18.10
C PHE A 268 -15.29 -1.87 17.20
N VAL A 269 -16.60 -2.06 17.02
CA VAL A 269 -17.45 -1.13 16.26
C VAL A 269 -18.10 -0.13 17.20
N ASP A 270 -17.99 1.15 16.87
CA ASP A 270 -18.72 2.20 17.59
C ASP A 270 -20.20 2.19 17.17
N ALA A 271 -21.06 1.75 18.09
CA ALA A 271 -22.50 1.64 17.89
C ALA A 271 -23.24 2.98 17.92
N GLU A 272 -22.61 4.05 18.42
CA GLU A 272 -23.20 5.40 18.51
C GLU A 272 -22.88 6.25 17.26
N SER A 273 -21.89 5.84 16.48
CA SER A 273 -21.50 6.51 15.24
C SER A 273 -22.57 6.43 14.14
N LEU A 274 -22.67 7.49 13.33
CA LEU A 274 -23.56 7.57 12.16
C LEU A 274 -23.18 6.59 11.01
N SER A 275 -21.96 6.05 11.07
CA SER A 275 -21.44 5.05 10.15
C SER A 275 -20.78 3.94 10.96
N ALA A 276 -21.12 2.68 10.70
CA ALA A 276 -20.40 1.53 11.24
C ALA A 276 -19.18 1.20 10.34
N LEU A 277 -18.77 -0.07 10.23
CA LEU A 277 -17.63 -0.44 9.38
C LEU A 277 -18.05 -0.72 7.93
N ASN A 278 -17.16 -0.34 7.00
CA ASN A 278 -17.31 -0.50 5.55
C ASN A 278 -18.58 0.16 4.99
N SER A 279 -18.90 1.32 5.55
CA SER A 279 -20.15 2.03 5.32
C SER A 279 -20.08 2.93 4.09
N PHE A 280 -20.82 2.62 3.02
CA PHE A 280 -20.76 3.38 1.77
C PHE A 280 -21.41 4.77 1.92
N ARG A 281 -20.73 5.82 1.44
CA ARG A 281 -21.25 7.19 1.40
C ARG A 281 -20.93 7.86 0.07
N TYR A 282 -21.94 8.43 -0.57
CA TYR A 282 -21.79 9.29 -1.73
C TYR A 282 -21.99 10.75 -1.32
N LEU A 283 -21.03 11.62 -1.62
CA LEU A 283 -21.12 13.04 -1.32
C LEU A 283 -21.05 13.84 -2.62
N GLU A 284 -22.08 14.66 -2.86
CA GLU A 284 -22.03 15.66 -3.92
C GLU A 284 -21.07 16.79 -3.52
N GLY A 285 -20.34 17.31 -4.51
CA GLY A 285 -19.31 18.30 -4.29
C GLY A 285 -19.84 19.56 -3.63
N GLY A 286 -19.11 20.04 -2.63
CA GLY A 286 -19.46 21.24 -1.89
C GLY A 286 -20.48 21.03 -0.76
N ASN A 287 -21.09 19.85 -0.63
CA ASN A 287 -21.93 19.53 0.52
C ASN A 287 -21.11 19.14 1.76
N ASN A 288 -21.76 19.09 2.93
CA ASN A 288 -21.17 18.56 4.15
C ASN A 288 -21.64 17.12 4.39
N SER A 289 -21.00 16.46 5.35
CA SER A 289 -21.24 15.06 5.69
C SER A 289 -22.69 14.73 6.04
N ALA A 290 -23.44 15.67 6.64
CA ALA A 290 -24.87 15.51 6.95
C ALA A 290 -25.76 15.32 5.71
N ARG A 291 -25.26 15.65 4.52
CA ARG A 291 -25.94 15.45 3.23
C ARG A 291 -25.43 14.23 2.46
N ALA A 292 -24.50 13.46 3.02
CA ALA A 292 -23.99 12.26 2.37
C ALA A 292 -25.11 11.23 2.18
N LEU A 293 -25.23 10.72 0.96
CA LEU A 293 -26.22 9.71 0.60
C LEU A 293 -25.67 8.32 0.93
N LYS A 294 -26.55 7.47 1.46
CA LYS A 294 -26.30 6.04 1.67
C LYS A 294 -26.72 5.27 0.41
N ASP A 295 -26.23 4.05 0.28
CA ASP A 295 -26.80 3.09 -0.65
C ASP A 295 -28.20 2.64 -0.20
N THR A 296 -28.96 2.06 -1.14
CA THR A 296 -30.35 1.64 -0.97
C THR A 296 -30.56 0.25 -1.60
N GLU A 297 -31.73 -0.36 -1.35
CA GLU A 297 -32.07 -1.70 -1.88
C GLU A 297 -31.02 -2.75 -1.50
N ILE A 298 -30.62 -2.75 -0.23
CA ILE A 298 -29.59 -3.62 0.32
C ILE A 298 -30.07 -5.08 0.31
N GLN A 299 -29.22 -5.96 -0.20
CA GLN A 299 -29.40 -7.41 -0.16
C GLN A 299 -28.13 -8.05 0.39
N VAL A 300 -28.27 -8.84 1.46
CA VAL A 300 -27.18 -9.61 2.04
C VAL A 300 -27.37 -11.08 1.67
N SER A 301 -26.33 -11.68 1.12
CA SER A 301 -26.28 -13.08 0.70
C SER A 301 -25.00 -13.74 1.18
N VAL A 302 -25.01 -15.07 1.26
CA VAL A 302 -23.79 -15.83 1.55
C VAL A 302 -22.92 -15.88 0.30
N GLY A 303 -21.62 -15.62 0.45
CA GLY A 303 -20.62 -15.77 -0.61
C GLY A 303 -19.95 -17.15 -0.52
N GLU A 304 -18.61 -17.15 -0.40
CA GLU A 304 -17.84 -18.34 -0.05
C GLU A 304 -18.33 -18.96 1.26
N GLN A 305 -18.45 -20.29 1.29
CA GLN A 305 -18.95 -21.03 2.44
C GLN A 305 -18.31 -22.42 2.52
N ASP A 306 -17.17 -22.53 3.20
CA ASP A 306 -16.50 -23.80 3.48
C ASP A 306 -15.63 -23.72 4.75
N GLU A 307 -14.84 -24.74 5.06
CA GLU A 307 -14.01 -24.81 6.27
C GLU A 307 -12.96 -23.68 6.37
N LEU A 308 -12.43 -23.18 5.24
CA LEU A 308 -11.29 -22.25 5.23
C LEU A 308 -11.71 -20.78 5.07
N VAL A 309 -12.48 -20.45 4.03
CA VAL A 309 -12.88 -19.09 3.66
C VAL A 309 -14.40 -19.00 3.70
N ASN A 310 -14.90 -18.04 4.47
CA ASN A 310 -16.32 -17.73 4.57
C ASN A 310 -16.56 -16.25 4.31
N SER A 311 -17.63 -15.91 3.60
CA SER A 311 -17.94 -14.51 3.29
C SER A 311 -19.44 -14.21 3.22
N LEU A 312 -19.75 -12.93 3.40
CA LEU A 312 -21.05 -12.33 3.13
C LEU A 312 -20.90 -11.33 2.00
N ILE A 313 -21.84 -11.34 1.07
CA ILE A 313 -21.91 -10.43 -0.07
C ILE A 313 -23.10 -9.51 0.14
N VAL A 314 -22.82 -8.22 0.20
CA VAL A 314 -23.80 -7.14 0.20
C VAL A 314 -23.87 -6.55 -1.20
N THR A 315 -25.05 -6.56 -1.81
CA THR A 315 -25.32 -5.84 -3.07
C THR A 315 -26.36 -4.78 -2.85
N SER A 316 -26.19 -3.61 -3.47
CA SER A 316 -27.09 -2.47 -3.31
C SER A 316 -27.06 -1.54 -4.52
N LYS A 317 -28.05 -0.65 -4.58
CA LYS A 317 -28.04 0.52 -5.47
C LYS A 317 -27.38 1.69 -4.76
N ALA A 318 -26.55 2.42 -5.48
CA ALA A 318 -25.85 3.58 -4.94
C ALA A 318 -25.81 4.69 -5.99
N LYS A 319 -25.92 5.95 -5.55
CA LYS A 319 -25.74 7.09 -6.45
C LYS A 319 -24.35 7.03 -7.09
N GLY A 320 -24.30 7.36 -8.38
CA GLY A 320 -23.08 7.35 -9.18
C GLY A 320 -22.52 5.97 -9.50
N CYS A 321 -23.28 4.91 -9.23
CA CYS A 321 -22.89 3.52 -9.49
C CYS A 321 -23.96 2.79 -10.33
N ASN A 322 -23.53 1.96 -11.28
CA ASN A 322 -24.38 0.96 -11.93
C ASN A 322 -24.70 -0.19 -10.96
N SER A 323 -23.73 -0.57 -10.12
CA SER A 323 -23.88 -1.52 -9.03
C SER A 323 -22.84 -1.28 -7.93
N LEU A 324 -23.19 -1.59 -6.70
CA LEU A 324 -22.28 -1.65 -5.56
C LEU A 324 -22.30 -3.07 -4.99
N LYS A 325 -21.12 -3.70 -4.89
CA LYS A 325 -20.91 -4.98 -4.22
C LYS A 325 -19.88 -4.80 -3.11
N ARG A 326 -20.20 -5.20 -1.88
CA ARG A 326 -19.29 -5.23 -0.73
C ARG A 326 -19.19 -6.65 -0.21
N GLU A 327 -18.02 -7.28 -0.30
CA GLU A 327 -17.78 -8.62 0.25
C GLU A 327 -17.01 -8.50 1.58
N ILE A 328 -17.55 -9.10 2.63
CA ILE A 328 -16.91 -9.24 3.93
C ILE A 328 -16.46 -10.68 4.06
N ARG A 329 -15.16 -10.91 4.25
CA ARG A 329 -14.57 -12.26 4.26
C ARG A 329 -13.74 -12.50 5.51
N LEU A 330 -13.91 -13.68 6.09
CA LEU A 330 -13.08 -14.23 7.16
C LEU A 330 -12.40 -15.52 6.69
N THR A 331 -11.14 -15.69 7.11
CA THR A 331 -10.35 -16.88 6.84
C THR A 331 -9.99 -17.57 8.14
N LYS A 332 -10.18 -18.90 8.21
CA LYS A 332 -9.79 -19.71 9.36
C LYS A 332 -8.30 -19.54 9.66
N GLY A 333 -7.97 -19.38 10.94
CA GLY A 333 -6.59 -19.13 11.39
C GLY A 333 -6.12 -17.67 11.30
N SER A 334 -6.93 -16.76 10.75
CA SER A 334 -6.60 -15.33 10.66
C SER A 334 -7.54 -14.47 11.51
N ALA A 335 -6.99 -13.42 12.15
CA ALA A 335 -7.80 -12.38 12.79
C ALA A 335 -8.16 -11.23 11.83
N CYS A 336 -7.66 -11.24 10.60
CA CYS A 336 -7.95 -10.19 9.64
C CYS A 336 -9.40 -10.30 9.14
N VAL A 337 -10.11 -9.17 9.13
CA VAL A 337 -11.37 -9.01 8.40
C VAL A 337 -11.07 -8.35 7.06
N GLU A 338 -11.43 -9.02 5.98
CA GLU A 338 -11.25 -8.51 4.63
C GLU A 338 -12.54 -7.85 4.13
N PHE A 339 -12.42 -6.62 3.64
CA PHE A 339 -13.49 -5.92 2.94
C PHE A 339 -13.06 -5.75 1.49
N ASN A 340 -13.75 -6.42 0.57
CA ASN A 340 -13.48 -6.37 -0.86
C ASN A 340 -14.69 -5.73 -1.56
N ASN A 341 -14.59 -4.43 -1.82
CA ASN A 341 -15.67 -3.67 -2.44
C ASN A 341 -15.41 -3.49 -3.95
N VAL A 342 -16.47 -3.60 -4.74
CA VAL A 342 -16.49 -3.32 -6.17
C VAL A 342 -17.52 -2.22 -6.42
N VAL A 343 -17.05 -1.08 -6.90
CA VAL A 343 -17.87 0.04 -7.33
C VAL A 343 -17.89 0.02 -8.86
N ASP A 344 -19.04 -0.34 -9.46
CA ASP A 344 -19.24 -0.19 -10.90
C ASP A 344 -19.67 1.25 -11.17
N LYS A 345 -18.69 2.12 -11.43
CA LYS A 345 -18.82 3.57 -11.44
C LYS A 345 -19.43 4.08 -12.75
N GLN A 346 -20.34 5.04 -12.62
CA GLN A 346 -20.84 5.84 -13.75
C GLN A 346 -19.92 7.04 -14.02
N ALA A 347 -19.66 7.35 -15.29
CA ALA A 347 -18.95 8.59 -15.65
C ALA A 347 -19.79 9.82 -15.26
N ILE A 348 -19.39 10.52 -14.21
CA ILE A 348 -20.04 11.75 -13.70
C ILE A 348 -19.04 12.90 -13.73
N VAL A 349 -19.45 14.03 -14.29
CA VAL A 349 -18.62 15.24 -14.41
C VAL A 349 -18.95 16.28 -13.34
N GLU A 350 -20.16 16.20 -12.77
CA GLU A 350 -20.54 16.92 -11.56
C GLU A 350 -19.61 16.50 -10.42
N LYS A 351 -19.31 17.46 -9.54
CA LYS A 351 -18.37 17.21 -8.44
C LYS A 351 -18.95 16.17 -7.48
N GLU A 352 -18.17 15.15 -7.17
CA GLU A 352 -18.55 14.01 -6.34
C GLU A 352 -17.35 13.44 -5.56
N GLY A 353 -17.67 12.74 -4.48
CA GLY A 353 -16.76 11.87 -3.76
C GLY A 353 -17.49 10.61 -3.27
N ILE A 354 -16.81 9.47 -3.34
CA ILE A 354 -17.27 8.21 -2.75
C ILE A 354 -16.37 7.87 -1.57
N HIS A 355 -17.00 7.45 -0.47
CA HIS A 355 -16.32 7.13 0.77
C HIS A 355 -16.75 5.78 1.33
N PHE A 356 -15.86 5.15 2.08
CA PHE A 356 -16.17 4.03 2.97
C PHE A 356 -15.81 4.41 4.41
N GLY A 357 -16.82 4.52 5.26
CA GLY A 357 -16.66 4.84 6.68
C GLY A 357 -16.27 3.63 7.53
N PHE A 358 -15.43 3.87 8.52
CA PHE A 358 -15.00 2.91 9.53
C PHE A 358 -14.97 3.60 10.89
N ALA A 359 -16.00 3.38 11.72
CA ALA A 359 -16.05 3.87 13.09
C ALA A 359 -15.66 2.76 14.08
N PHE A 360 -14.52 2.95 14.72
CA PHE A 360 -14.01 1.99 15.69
C PHE A 360 -14.29 2.45 17.13
N ASP A 361 -14.81 1.55 17.96
CA ASP A 361 -14.93 1.74 19.41
C ASP A 361 -13.53 1.58 20.05
N ILE A 362 -12.73 2.63 19.93
CA ILE A 362 -11.42 2.73 20.57
C ILE A 362 -11.42 4.07 21.32
N PRO A 363 -11.87 4.09 22.58
CA PRO A 363 -11.98 5.34 23.33
C PRO A 363 -10.59 5.96 23.49
N GLN A 364 -10.52 7.28 23.28
CA GLN A 364 -9.27 8.05 23.31
C GLN A 364 -8.20 7.46 22.37
N GLY A 365 -8.63 6.88 21.24
CA GLY A 365 -7.75 6.32 20.24
C GLY A 365 -6.85 7.37 19.62
N ILE A 366 -5.57 7.02 19.46
CA ILE A 366 -4.58 7.83 18.75
C ILE A 366 -4.43 7.27 17.33
N VAL A 367 -4.54 8.14 16.33
CA VAL A 367 -4.36 7.78 14.92
C VAL A 367 -2.90 7.97 14.52
N ARG A 368 -2.27 6.87 14.08
CA ARG A 368 -0.89 6.85 13.54
C ARG A 368 -0.92 6.41 12.09
N VAL A 369 -0.34 7.19 11.20
CA VAL A 369 -0.41 6.99 9.75
C VAL A 369 0.98 6.60 9.23
N ASN A 370 1.07 5.51 8.48
CA ASN A 370 2.30 5.21 7.76
C ASN A 370 2.47 6.18 6.59
N ILE A 371 3.52 6.97 6.66
CA ILE A 371 3.99 7.92 5.64
C ILE A 371 5.29 7.39 5.01
N PRO A 372 5.78 7.95 3.89
CA PRO A 372 7.06 7.57 3.32
C PRO A 372 8.16 7.57 4.38
N TRP A 373 8.80 6.41 4.56
CA TRP A 373 9.94 6.21 5.47
C TRP A 373 9.65 6.43 6.97
N GLY A 374 8.38 6.49 7.38
CA GLY A 374 8.07 6.70 8.80
C GLY A 374 6.60 6.53 9.17
N VAL A 375 6.29 6.99 10.38
CA VAL A 375 4.94 7.04 10.93
C VAL A 375 4.72 8.42 11.52
N MET A 376 3.56 9.00 11.22
CA MET A 376 3.11 10.29 11.73
C MET A 376 1.94 10.06 12.69
N GLU A 377 1.99 10.65 13.88
CA GLU A 377 0.82 10.80 14.74
C GLU A 377 -0.02 11.99 14.23
N LEU A 378 -1.27 11.71 13.86
CA LEU A 378 -2.17 12.70 13.26
C LEU A 378 -2.39 13.88 14.21
N GLU A 379 -2.50 15.09 13.66
CA GLU A 379 -2.51 16.40 14.34
C GLU A 379 -1.20 16.75 15.07
N LYS A 380 -0.61 15.85 15.85
CA LYS A 380 0.60 16.11 16.65
C LYS A 380 1.83 16.38 15.80
N ASP A 381 2.09 15.51 14.82
CA ASP A 381 3.31 15.56 14.00
C ASP A 381 3.11 16.39 12.71
N GLN A 382 1.95 17.03 12.55
CA GLN A 382 1.65 17.87 11.39
C GLN A 382 2.10 19.31 11.60
N LEU A 383 2.72 19.89 10.57
CA LEU A 383 3.04 21.32 10.56
C LEU A 383 1.75 22.16 10.60
N LYS A 384 1.83 23.34 11.22
CA LYS A 384 0.67 24.23 11.41
C LYS A 384 -0.02 24.64 10.12
N ALA A 385 0.73 24.74 9.01
CA ALA A 385 0.21 25.09 7.70
C ALA A 385 -0.30 23.87 6.89
N GLY A 386 -0.09 22.66 7.40
CA GLY A 386 -0.42 21.44 6.68
C GLY A 386 -1.91 21.16 6.57
N ASN A 387 -2.25 20.37 5.56
CA ASN A 387 -3.62 19.96 5.28
C ASN A 387 -4.17 19.06 6.38
N ARG A 388 -5.42 19.28 6.75
CA ARG A 388 -6.16 18.48 7.74
C ARG A 388 -7.47 17.93 7.20
N ASN A 389 -7.92 18.39 6.03
CA ASN A 389 -9.18 17.99 5.44
C ASN A 389 -9.11 16.59 4.79
N TRP A 390 -7.96 16.22 4.24
CA TRP A 390 -7.69 14.89 3.71
C TRP A 390 -6.22 14.56 3.92
N ILE A 391 -5.92 13.28 4.17
CA ILE A 391 -4.56 12.84 4.49
C ILE A 391 -4.20 11.69 3.57
N ALA A 392 -3.07 11.79 2.89
CA ALA A 392 -2.52 10.68 2.12
C ALA A 392 -1.81 9.67 3.04
N LEU A 393 -1.93 8.39 2.74
CA LEU A 393 -1.25 7.32 3.48
C LEU A 393 -0.48 6.38 2.54
N GLN A 394 0.60 5.79 3.05
CA GLN A 394 1.41 4.85 2.28
C GLN A 394 0.81 3.45 2.25
N ARG A 395 0.61 2.77 3.38
CA ARG A 395 0.10 1.39 3.41
C ARG A 395 -0.99 1.15 4.46
N TRP A 396 -0.80 1.70 5.64
CA TRP A 396 -1.68 1.46 6.79
C TRP A 396 -1.81 2.71 7.66
N LEU A 397 -2.86 2.70 8.48
CA LEU A 397 -2.95 3.52 9.69
C LEU A 397 -3.33 2.61 10.86
N ASN A 398 -2.95 3.02 12.06
CA ASN A 398 -3.29 2.36 13.31
C ASN A 398 -4.09 3.32 14.18
N ILE A 399 -5.19 2.82 14.74
CA ILE A 399 -5.98 3.53 15.74
C ILE A 399 -5.90 2.68 16.99
N SER A 400 -5.38 3.21 18.09
CA SER A 400 -5.18 2.44 19.32
C SER A 400 -5.11 3.31 20.57
N ASN A 401 -5.45 2.70 21.70
CA ASN A 401 -5.10 3.17 23.04
C ASN A 401 -4.17 2.14 23.71
N GLU A 402 -4.00 2.20 25.04
CA GLU A 402 -3.14 1.25 25.77
C GLU A 402 -3.68 -0.20 25.81
N ASN A 403 -4.98 -0.39 25.58
CA ASN A 403 -5.69 -1.65 25.82
C ASN A 403 -6.05 -2.39 24.53
N LYS A 404 -6.46 -1.67 23.48
CA LYS A 404 -6.90 -2.26 22.21
C LYS A 404 -6.67 -1.31 21.05
N GLY A 405 -6.63 -1.88 19.85
CA GLY A 405 -6.61 -1.09 18.63
C GLY A 405 -6.86 -1.87 17.35
N ILE A 406 -6.78 -1.15 16.24
CA ILE A 406 -6.96 -1.66 14.89
C ILE A 406 -5.78 -1.23 14.04
N THR A 407 -5.20 -2.16 13.28
CA THR A 407 -4.42 -1.81 12.09
C THR A 407 -5.33 -1.88 10.87
N TRP A 408 -5.49 -0.76 10.18
CA TRP A 408 -6.30 -0.63 8.97
C TRP A 408 -5.37 -0.44 7.77
N CYS A 409 -5.40 -1.35 6.81
CA CYS A 409 -4.66 -1.23 5.56
C CYS A 409 -5.63 -0.96 4.41
N SER A 410 -5.36 0.07 3.62
CA SER A 410 -6.07 0.31 2.37
C SER A 410 -5.16 0.02 1.19
N MET A 411 -5.51 -1.04 0.47
CA MET A 411 -4.71 -1.50 -0.66
C MET A 411 -4.77 -0.49 -1.80
N ASN A 412 -6.00 -0.04 -2.12
CA ASN A 412 -6.28 0.74 -3.33
C ASN A 412 -6.52 2.23 -3.05
N ALA A 413 -7.27 2.59 -2.00
CA ALA A 413 -7.47 4.00 -1.67
C ALA A 413 -6.22 4.57 -0.98
N CYS A 414 -5.79 5.76 -1.38
CA CYS A 414 -4.56 6.38 -0.90
C CYS A 414 -4.79 7.58 0.02
N THR A 415 -6.04 7.98 0.21
CA THR A 415 -6.43 9.12 1.04
C THR A 415 -7.54 8.74 2.01
N PHE A 416 -7.55 9.42 3.15
CA PHE A 416 -8.59 9.28 4.16
C PHE A 416 -8.87 10.61 4.85
N GLU A 417 -9.98 10.67 5.56
CA GLU A 417 -10.41 11.78 6.39
C GLU A 417 -10.64 11.27 7.81
N SER A 418 -10.37 12.10 8.82
CA SER A 418 -10.48 11.74 10.22
C SER A 418 -11.67 12.43 10.87
N GLY A 419 -12.48 11.65 11.58
CA GLY A 419 -13.67 12.11 12.31
C GLY A 419 -14.88 12.40 11.44
N ASP A 420 -14.71 13.14 10.34
CA ASP A 420 -15.80 13.56 9.46
C ASP A 420 -15.36 13.63 7.99
N MET A 421 -16.32 13.67 7.06
CA MET A 421 -16.07 13.89 5.63
C MET A 421 -15.87 15.39 5.37
N THR A 422 -14.62 15.84 5.43
CA THR A 422 -14.20 17.25 5.39
C THR A 422 -13.50 17.66 4.08
N ALA A 423 -13.26 16.74 3.16
CA ALA A 423 -12.69 16.95 1.82
C ALA A 423 -13.70 17.56 0.84
N ASN A 424 -14.52 18.52 1.31
CA ASN A 424 -15.62 19.14 0.58
C ASN A 424 -15.29 20.54 0.04
N ILE A 425 -13.99 20.82 -0.11
CA ILE A 425 -13.47 22.03 -0.75
C ILE A 425 -13.47 21.80 -2.26
N ILE A 426 -14.22 22.62 -2.98
CA ILE A 426 -14.30 22.56 -4.44
C ILE A 426 -13.49 23.72 -5.03
N GLY A 427 -12.52 23.40 -5.87
CA GLY A 427 -11.57 24.37 -6.41
C GLY A 427 -10.43 24.66 -5.43
N GLY A 428 -10.01 25.92 -5.32
CA GLY A 428 -8.87 26.31 -4.49
C GLY A 428 -9.21 26.34 -2.99
N ALA A 429 -8.28 25.87 -2.15
CA ALA A 429 -8.38 25.94 -0.69
C ALA A 429 -8.12 27.34 -0.10
N ALA A 430 -7.48 28.24 -0.87
CA ALA A 430 -7.12 29.57 -0.41
C ALA A 430 -8.34 30.37 0.05
N GLY A 431 -8.38 30.75 1.33
CA GLY A 431 -9.48 31.52 1.92
C GLY A 431 -10.78 30.73 2.12
N SER A 432 -10.79 29.42 1.87
CA SER A 432 -11.99 28.60 2.04
C SER A 432 -12.40 28.51 3.53
N PRO A 433 -13.66 28.79 3.90
CA PRO A 433 -14.13 28.61 5.27
C PRO A 433 -14.21 27.14 5.70
N LYS A 434 -14.08 26.22 4.74
CA LYS A 434 -14.06 24.77 4.96
C LYS A 434 -12.66 24.23 5.25
N TRP A 435 -11.62 25.05 5.10
CA TRP A 435 -10.26 24.65 5.43
C TRP A 435 -10.11 24.55 6.95
N ILE A 436 -9.99 23.33 7.46
CA ILE A 436 -9.90 23.09 8.90
C ILE A 436 -8.47 23.28 9.39
N ARG A 437 -8.32 23.93 10.55
CA ARG A 437 -7.01 24.22 11.16
C ARG A 437 -6.65 23.28 12.30
N GLN A 438 -7.57 22.40 12.68
CA GLN A 438 -7.39 21.42 13.75
C GLN A 438 -8.29 20.22 13.48
N ILE A 439 -7.74 19.02 13.67
CA ILE A 439 -8.50 17.77 13.68
C ILE A 439 -8.92 17.47 15.12
N GLN A 440 -10.20 17.13 15.31
CA GLN A 440 -10.67 16.65 16.61
C GLN A 440 -10.29 15.17 16.80
N PRO A 441 -9.88 14.74 18.01
CA PRO A 441 -9.59 13.33 18.27
C PRO A 441 -10.78 12.44 17.89
N SER A 442 -10.54 11.42 17.08
CA SER A 442 -11.57 10.50 16.65
C SER A 442 -10.99 9.15 16.26
N SER A 443 -11.75 8.09 16.56
CA SER A 443 -11.52 6.73 16.09
C SER A 443 -12.38 6.38 14.86
N VAL A 444 -13.01 7.40 14.27
CA VAL A 444 -13.73 7.30 13.01
C VAL A 444 -12.83 7.79 11.89
N ILE A 445 -12.77 7.00 10.82
CA ILE A 445 -12.12 7.39 9.57
C ILE A 445 -13.05 7.16 8.39
N TYR A 446 -12.87 7.97 7.35
CA TYR A 446 -13.49 7.76 6.06
C TYR A 446 -12.39 7.55 5.02
N SER A 447 -12.39 6.39 4.36
CA SER A 447 -11.60 6.25 3.15
C SER A 447 -12.22 7.15 2.10
N TRP A 448 -11.49 8.17 1.65
CA TRP A 448 -11.92 9.00 0.53
C TRP A 448 -11.55 8.31 -0.77
N ALA A 449 -12.34 7.28 -1.09
CA ALA A 449 -11.99 6.22 -2.03
C ALA A 449 -11.77 6.75 -3.46
N LEU A 450 -12.62 7.68 -3.89
CA LEU A 450 -12.46 8.41 -5.15
C LEU A 450 -13.16 9.77 -5.09
N ASN A 451 -12.78 10.67 -5.99
CA ASN A 451 -13.43 11.97 -6.18
C ASN A 451 -13.10 12.55 -7.56
N ASN A 452 -13.72 13.66 -7.94
CA ASN A 452 -13.32 14.46 -9.10
C ASN A 452 -13.25 15.96 -8.75
N HIS A 453 -12.86 16.31 -7.51
CA HIS A 453 -12.98 17.66 -6.97
C HIS A 453 -12.12 18.68 -7.72
N TRP A 454 -10.86 18.34 -7.98
CA TRP A 454 -9.95 19.22 -8.70
C TRP A 454 -10.35 19.39 -10.18
N HIS A 455 -10.09 20.56 -10.76
CA HIS A 455 -10.61 20.95 -12.07
C HIS A 455 -9.52 21.27 -13.11
N THR A 456 -8.26 21.25 -12.71
CA THR A 456 -7.08 21.54 -13.56
C THR A 456 -6.20 20.31 -13.67
N ASN A 457 -5.78 19.87 -14.85
CA ASN A 457 -4.83 18.75 -15.01
C ASN A 457 -5.26 17.37 -14.44
N PHE A 458 -6.50 17.18 -13.98
CA PHE A 458 -7.01 15.89 -13.52
C PHE A 458 -8.22 15.42 -14.35
N ARG A 459 -8.50 14.12 -14.30
CA ARG A 459 -9.63 13.52 -15.00
C ARG A 459 -10.95 14.06 -14.41
N LEU A 460 -11.87 14.49 -15.28
CA LEU A 460 -13.14 15.10 -14.86
C LEU A 460 -14.19 14.08 -14.40
N SER A 461 -14.07 12.84 -14.84
CA SER A 461 -14.97 11.74 -14.50
C SER A 461 -14.22 10.42 -14.58
N GLN A 462 -14.70 9.39 -13.88
CA GLN A 462 -14.18 8.03 -14.00
C GLN A 462 -15.33 7.03 -14.03
N ASP A 463 -15.11 5.88 -14.65
CA ASP A 463 -16.14 4.87 -14.92
C ASP A 463 -15.54 3.47 -14.90
N GLY A 464 -16.41 2.45 -14.89
CA GLY A 464 -16.01 1.05 -14.86
C GLY A 464 -15.91 0.47 -13.46
N LYS A 465 -15.42 -0.77 -13.35
CA LYS A 465 -15.37 -1.52 -12.08
C LYS A 465 -14.11 -1.21 -11.31
N ILE A 466 -14.24 -0.43 -10.24
CA ILE A 466 -13.13 -0.01 -9.39
C ILE A 466 -13.17 -0.82 -8.10
N ASN A 467 -12.03 -1.42 -7.74
CA ASN A 467 -11.89 -2.23 -6.53
C ASN A 467 -11.35 -1.40 -5.36
N PHE A 468 -11.99 -1.51 -4.20
CA PHE A 468 -11.50 -0.95 -2.95
C PHE A 468 -11.38 -2.06 -1.90
N LYS A 469 -10.15 -2.51 -1.69
CA LYS A 469 -9.82 -3.57 -0.72
C LYS A 469 -9.28 -2.95 0.56
N TYR A 470 -9.86 -3.36 1.69
CA TYR A 470 -9.40 -3.01 3.03
C TYR A 470 -9.09 -4.28 3.82
N ARG A 471 -8.06 -4.20 4.68
CA ARG A 471 -7.65 -5.27 5.59
C ARG A 471 -7.62 -4.70 7.00
N VAL A 472 -8.45 -5.25 7.87
CA VAL A 472 -8.66 -4.73 9.24
C VAL A 472 -8.24 -5.79 10.24
N LEU A 473 -7.19 -5.49 11.00
CA LEU A 473 -6.65 -6.38 12.03
C LEU A 473 -6.92 -5.80 13.42
N PRO A 474 -7.88 -6.36 14.18
CA PRO A 474 -8.03 -6.03 15.60
C PRO A 474 -6.86 -6.57 16.41
N HIS A 475 -6.53 -5.85 17.46
CA HIS A 475 -5.48 -6.23 18.40
C HIS A 475 -5.77 -5.78 19.83
N THR A 476 -5.16 -6.51 20.77
CA THR A 476 -5.13 -6.20 22.20
C THR A 476 -3.76 -5.68 22.57
N GLY A 477 -3.71 -4.74 23.51
CA GLY A 477 -2.53 -4.03 23.95
C GLY A 477 -2.31 -2.70 23.22
N ALA A 478 -1.22 -2.04 23.59
CA ALA A 478 -0.81 -0.77 23.04
C ALA A 478 -0.31 -0.90 21.58
N TYR A 479 -0.15 0.25 20.93
CA TYR A 479 0.44 0.36 19.61
C TYR A 479 1.81 -0.33 19.50
N ASP A 480 1.97 -1.14 18.45
CA ASP A 480 3.23 -1.74 18.04
C ASP A 480 3.44 -1.50 16.54
N VAL A 481 4.48 -0.72 16.21
CA VAL A 481 4.84 -0.38 14.84
C VAL A 481 5.23 -1.61 14.01
N VAL A 482 5.90 -2.59 14.63
CA VAL A 482 6.36 -3.81 13.95
C VAL A 482 5.15 -4.62 13.53
N ARG A 483 4.21 -4.84 14.45
CA ARG A 483 2.96 -5.54 14.14
C ARG A 483 2.17 -4.88 13.01
N SER A 484 1.96 -3.56 13.07
CA SER A 484 1.22 -2.85 12.02
C SER A 484 1.93 -2.88 10.67
N HIS A 485 3.25 -2.68 10.67
CA HIS A 485 4.05 -2.71 9.45
C HIS A 485 4.08 -4.10 8.82
N ARG A 486 4.37 -5.15 9.61
CA ARG A 486 4.41 -6.54 9.12
C ARG A 486 3.08 -6.96 8.53
N PHE A 487 1.97 -6.72 9.26
CA PHE A 487 0.63 -7.01 8.75
C PHE A 487 0.38 -6.38 7.39
N ALA A 488 0.68 -5.08 7.23
CA ALA A 488 0.49 -4.39 5.96
C ALA A 488 1.39 -4.94 4.86
N MET A 489 2.67 -5.17 5.15
CA MET A 489 3.63 -5.71 4.19
C MET A 489 3.22 -7.11 3.71
N GLU A 490 2.63 -7.94 4.56
CA GLU A 490 2.10 -9.26 4.18
C GLU A 490 0.92 -9.16 3.20
N GLN A 491 0.19 -8.04 3.17
CA GLN A 491 -0.88 -7.80 2.18
C GLN A 491 -0.33 -7.32 0.84
N TYR A 492 0.72 -6.49 0.88
CA TYR A 492 1.35 -5.91 -0.32
C TYR A 492 2.40 -6.85 -0.96
N ARG A 493 3.00 -7.73 -0.16
CA ARG A 493 3.98 -8.74 -0.54
C ARG A 493 3.53 -10.10 0.02
N PRO A 494 2.42 -10.67 -0.51
CA PRO A 494 1.91 -11.95 -0.07
C PRO A 494 2.88 -13.09 -0.41
N LEU A 495 2.69 -14.25 0.21
CA LEU A 495 3.47 -15.45 -0.13
C LEU A 495 3.35 -15.80 -1.63
N VAL A 496 4.46 -16.18 -2.26
CA VAL A 496 4.50 -16.51 -3.69
C VAL A 496 4.50 -18.02 -3.86
N ALA A 497 3.49 -18.57 -4.55
CA ALA A 497 3.40 -20.01 -4.83
C ALA A 497 3.85 -20.33 -6.26
N VAL A 498 4.69 -21.35 -6.41
CA VAL A 498 5.21 -21.82 -7.71
C VAL A 498 5.11 -23.33 -7.76
N GLN A 499 4.58 -23.90 -8.86
CA GLN A 499 4.76 -25.33 -9.12
C GLN A 499 6.22 -25.60 -9.48
N THR A 500 6.96 -26.21 -8.57
CA THR A 500 8.41 -26.38 -8.69
C THR A 500 8.80 -27.79 -9.15
N ARG A 501 9.93 -27.90 -9.84
CA ARG A 501 10.59 -29.19 -10.11
C ARG A 501 10.82 -29.97 -8.80
N LYS A 502 10.66 -31.30 -8.84
CA LYS A 502 10.77 -32.19 -7.66
C LYS A 502 12.11 -32.10 -6.92
N GLU A 503 13.19 -31.80 -7.64
CA GLU A 503 14.55 -31.73 -7.08
C GLU A 503 14.95 -30.31 -6.63
N PHE A 504 14.02 -29.35 -6.62
CA PHE A 504 14.31 -27.99 -6.16
C PHE A 504 14.80 -27.99 -4.72
N LYS A 505 15.90 -27.25 -4.47
CA LYS A 505 16.45 -27.02 -3.13
C LYS A 505 16.55 -25.52 -2.88
N PRO A 506 15.94 -24.98 -1.83
CA PRO A 506 16.07 -23.57 -1.51
C PRO A 506 17.51 -23.22 -1.15
N LYS A 507 17.96 -22.07 -1.65
CA LYS A 507 19.19 -21.42 -1.23
C LYS A 507 18.78 -20.25 -0.34
N ASN A 508 18.94 -20.35 0.98
CA ASN A 508 18.79 -19.18 1.84
C ASN A 508 20.18 -18.51 1.99
N PRO A 509 20.40 -17.31 1.42
CA PRO A 509 21.71 -16.68 1.44
C PRO A 509 22.08 -16.11 2.81
N PHE A 510 21.12 -15.56 3.55
CA PHE A 510 21.36 -14.92 4.85
C PHE A 510 20.08 -14.80 5.70
N SER A 511 20.24 -14.56 6.99
CA SER A 511 19.19 -14.10 7.90
C SER A 511 19.58 -12.81 8.61
N ILE A 512 18.58 -12.10 9.13
CA ILE A 512 18.77 -10.92 9.96
C ILE A 512 18.45 -11.32 11.40
N ASP A 513 19.36 -11.02 12.32
CA ASP A 513 19.19 -11.23 13.76
C ASP A 513 19.33 -9.90 14.50
N GLY A 514 18.69 -9.76 15.67
CA GLY A 514 18.63 -8.53 16.45
C GLY A 514 17.26 -7.86 16.43
N SER A 515 17.22 -6.56 16.15
CA SER A 515 16.00 -5.74 16.24
C SER A 515 14.94 -6.11 15.19
N ASP A 516 13.73 -6.41 15.65
CA ASP A 516 12.57 -6.74 14.80
C ASP A 516 11.94 -5.52 14.11
N LYS A 517 12.37 -4.32 14.52
CA LYS A 517 12.06 -3.02 13.90
C LYS A 517 12.90 -2.74 12.65
N ILE A 518 13.91 -3.54 12.37
CA ILE A 518 14.68 -3.43 11.13
C ILE A 518 14.12 -4.41 10.11
N VAL A 519 13.70 -3.88 8.97
CA VAL A 519 13.08 -4.65 7.89
C VAL A 519 13.86 -4.51 6.60
N LEU A 520 13.83 -5.57 5.78
CA LEU A 520 14.37 -5.52 4.42
C LEU A 520 13.45 -4.72 3.51
N SER A 521 13.97 -3.61 2.98
CA SER A 521 13.27 -2.77 2.01
C SER A 521 13.62 -3.09 0.57
N ASN A 522 14.83 -3.61 0.29
CA ASN A 522 15.22 -4.15 -1.02
C ASN A 522 16.40 -5.12 -0.91
N TYR A 523 16.50 -6.06 -1.87
CA TYR A 523 17.64 -6.96 -2.07
C TYR A 523 17.82 -7.20 -3.57
N GLN A 524 19.03 -6.89 -4.09
CA GLN A 524 19.34 -6.93 -5.52
C GLN A 524 20.69 -7.60 -5.80
N ILE A 525 20.76 -8.48 -6.80
CA ILE A 525 21.99 -9.08 -7.31
C ILE A 525 22.65 -8.19 -8.38
N GLN A 526 23.97 -8.12 -8.36
CA GLN A 526 24.79 -7.39 -9.34
C GLN A 526 25.99 -8.25 -9.78
N ASP A 527 26.56 -7.93 -10.95
CA ASP A 527 27.78 -8.53 -11.48
C ASP A 527 27.76 -10.07 -11.50
N ASN A 528 26.63 -10.66 -11.85
CA ASN A 528 26.35 -12.10 -11.84
C ASN A 528 26.60 -12.75 -10.46
N GLY A 529 26.18 -12.09 -9.38
CA GLY A 529 26.32 -12.59 -8.02
C GLY A 529 27.70 -12.37 -7.40
N LYS A 530 28.58 -11.59 -8.06
CA LYS A 530 29.84 -11.14 -7.46
C LYS A 530 29.61 -10.06 -6.42
N SER A 531 28.56 -9.27 -6.59
CA SER A 531 28.14 -8.23 -5.67
C SER A 531 26.63 -8.28 -5.45
N ASN A 532 26.15 -7.74 -4.33
CA ASN A 532 24.73 -7.51 -4.13
C ASN A 532 24.47 -6.30 -3.22
N THR A 533 23.27 -5.73 -3.36
CA THR A 533 22.78 -4.61 -2.56
C THR A 533 21.72 -5.09 -1.58
N ILE A 534 21.87 -4.81 -0.29
CA ILE A 534 20.85 -5.03 0.74
C ILE A 534 20.47 -3.68 1.34
N ARG A 535 19.19 -3.31 1.31
CA ARG A 535 18.71 -2.07 1.93
C ARG A 535 17.80 -2.34 3.11
N LEU A 536 18.26 -1.94 4.30
CA LEU A 536 17.53 -2.03 5.55
C LEU A 536 16.80 -0.71 5.84
N LEU A 537 15.61 -0.82 6.43
CA LEU A 537 14.78 0.30 6.87
C LEU A 537 14.50 0.16 8.36
N SER A 538 14.68 1.23 9.12
CA SER A 538 14.28 1.31 10.53
C SER A 538 12.84 1.79 10.68
N LEU A 539 12.06 1.04 11.46
CA LEU A 539 10.75 1.45 11.96
C LEU A 539 10.85 2.16 13.32
N SER A 540 12.06 2.32 13.86
CA SER A 540 12.31 2.82 15.21
C SER A 540 12.57 4.32 15.25
N GLU A 541 12.22 4.91 16.39
CA GLU A 541 12.57 6.29 16.77
C GLU A 541 14.03 6.43 17.21
N ASN A 542 14.73 5.30 17.42
CA ASN A 542 16.12 5.25 17.83
C ASN A 542 16.95 4.48 16.79
N ASP A 543 18.26 4.68 16.83
CA ASP A 543 19.19 3.83 16.11
C ASP A 543 19.05 2.39 16.62
N GLU A 544 19.04 1.43 15.70
CA GLU A 544 18.89 0.02 16.01
C GLU A 544 20.06 -0.77 15.42
N GLU A 545 20.43 -1.86 16.07
CA GLU A 545 21.50 -2.74 15.62
C GLU A 545 20.94 -4.09 15.19
N VAL A 546 21.43 -4.58 14.07
CA VAL A 546 21.17 -5.94 13.58
C VAL A 546 22.45 -6.63 13.16
N SER A 547 22.43 -7.95 13.12
CA SER A 547 23.49 -8.78 12.53
C SER A 547 22.99 -9.47 11.27
N LEU A 548 23.78 -9.40 10.19
CA LEU A 548 23.55 -10.22 9.00
C LEU A 548 24.28 -11.56 9.14
N LEU A 549 23.52 -12.63 9.29
CA LEU A 549 24.04 -13.98 9.43
C LEU A 549 24.08 -14.67 8.08
N TRP A 550 25.28 -14.86 7.55
CA TRP A 550 25.49 -15.52 6.26
C TRP A 550 25.41 -17.04 6.40
N ALA A 551 24.92 -17.72 5.36
CA ALA A 551 24.95 -19.17 5.28
C ALA A 551 26.38 -19.70 5.02
N LYS A 552 26.57 -20.57 4.01
CA LYS A 552 27.88 -21.21 3.77
C LYS A 552 28.94 -20.27 3.19
N LYS A 553 28.54 -19.29 2.36
CA LYS A 553 29.44 -18.34 1.72
C LYS A 553 29.56 -17.10 2.61
N GLN A 554 30.77 -16.60 2.82
CA GLN A 554 31.03 -15.37 3.58
C GLN A 554 31.43 -14.25 2.62
N PRO A 555 30.98 -13.00 2.83
CA PRO A 555 31.36 -11.90 1.96
C PRO A 555 32.84 -11.52 2.13
N LYS A 556 33.48 -11.10 1.05
CA LYS A 556 34.84 -10.52 1.03
C LYS A 556 34.88 -9.14 1.68
N SER A 557 33.83 -8.35 1.46
CA SER A 557 33.65 -7.06 2.11
C SER A 557 32.19 -6.62 2.11
N ILE A 558 31.85 -5.81 3.11
CA ILE A 558 30.58 -5.10 3.20
C ILE A 558 30.92 -3.62 3.30
N THR A 559 30.26 -2.78 2.50
CA THR A 559 30.43 -1.33 2.50
C THR A 559 29.08 -0.63 2.50
N TYR A 560 29.03 0.59 3.01
CA TYR A 560 27.85 1.45 2.92
C TYR A 560 28.27 2.89 2.74
N VAL A 561 27.32 3.76 2.37
CA VAL A 561 27.57 5.21 2.28
C VAL A 561 26.95 5.88 3.49
N ASP A 562 27.70 6.78 4.11
CA ASP A 562 27.26 7.64 5.22
C ASP A 562 27.76 9.05 4.96
N ASN A 563 26.86 10.04 4.92
CA ASN A 563 27.18 11.43 4.60
C ASN A 563 28.05 11.61 3.33
N GLY A 564 27.82 10.78 2.31
CA GLY A 564 28.58 10.80 1.05
C GLY A 564 29.92 10.07 1.07
N GLU A 565 30.36 9.57 2.23
CA GLU A 565 31.59 8.80 2.37
C GLU A 565 31.33 7.29 2.33
N LYS A 566 32.20 6.56 1.64
CA LYS A 566 32.13 5.09 1.57
C LYS A 566 32.82 4.48 2.80
N ILE A 567 32.03 3.89 3.68
CA ILE A 567 32.50 3.20 4.88
C ILE A 567 32.62 1.70 4.59
N LYS A 568 33.74 1.10 4.99
CA LYS A 568 33.99 -0.34 4.87
C LYS A 568 33.97 -1.00 6.24
N LEU A 569 33.12 -2.02 6.38
CA LEU A 569 33.06 -2.80 7.62
C LEU A 569 34.27 -3.75 7.72
N PRO A 570 34.81 -3.96 8.93
CA PRO A 570 35.78 -5.01 9.21
C PRO A 570 35.27 -6.39 8.75
N LYS A 571 36.16 -7.25 8.21
CA LYS A 571 35.79 -8.54 7.60
C LYS A 571 34.98 -9.51 8.48
N LYS A 572 34.98 -9.32 9.80
CA LYS A 572 34.25 -10.18 10.76
C LYS A 572 33.04 -9.47 11.38
N GLU A 573 32.84 -8.20 11.08
CA GLU A 573 31.76 -7.41 11.64
C GLU A 573 30.50 -7.61 10.80
N THR A 574 29.55 -8.35 11.36
CA THR A 574 28.22 -8.56 10.80
C THR A 574 27.20 -7.57 11.35
N ARG A 575 27.60 -6.78 12.36
CA ARG A 575 26.75 -5.83 13.06
C ARG A 575 26.59 -4.55 12.26
N ILE A 576 25.36 -4.14 12.04
CA ILE A 576 24.97 -2.98 11.24
C ILE A 576 24.08 -2.10 12.11
N THR A 577 24.48 -0.84 12.27
CA THR A 577 23.63 0.20 12.84
C THR A 577 22.77 0.81 11.73
N VAL A 578 21.45 0.73 11.90
CA VAL A 578 20.47 1.37 11.03
C VAL A 578 19.92 2.60 11.77
N PRO A 579 20.02 3.80 11.18
CA PRO A 579 19.65 5.02 11.87
C PRO A 579 18.14 5.11 12.14
N ALA A 580 17.77 5.79 13.22
CA ALA A 580 16.39 6.12 13.57
C ALA A 580 15.63 6.67 12.36
N LYS A 581 14.44 6.13 12.08
CA LYS A 581 13.57 6.53 10.94
C LYS A 581 14.31 6.57 9.59
N GLY A 582 15.39 5.82 9.46
CA GLY A 582 16.33 5.92 8.36
C GLY A 582 16.51 4.63 7.61
N ILE A 583 17.40 4.69 6.62
CA ILE A 583 17.77 3.55 5.79
C ILE A 583 19.27 3.29 5.89
N ARG A 584 19.66 2.04 5.70
CA ARG A 584 21.05 1.64 5.52
C ARG A 584 21.16 0.75 4.29
N THR A 585 21.83 1.24 3.26
CA THR A 585 22.10 0.50 2.02
C THR A 585 23.50 -0.07 2.07
N LEU A 586 23.59 -1.40 2.08
CA LEU A 586 24.83 -2.17 2.12
C LEU A 586 25.16 -2.68 0.72
N GLN A 587 26.41 -2.53 0.32
CA GLN A 587 27.02 -3.13 -0.86
C GLN A 587 27.94 -4.27 -0.40
N ILE A 588 27.67 -5.47 -0.89
CA ILE A 588 28.32 -6.71 -0.44
C ILE A 588 29.06 -7.33 -1.60
N GLU A 589 30.32 -7.66 -1.39
CA GLU A 589 31.19 -8.29 -2.39
C GLU A 589 31.51 -9.73 -1.96
N TRP A 590 31.46 -10.68 -2.89
CA TRP A 590 31.56 -12.12 -2.63
C TRP A 590 32.82 -12.79 -3.16
#